data_AF-A0A1I5X3T5-F1
#
_entry.id   AF-A0A1I5X3T5-F1
#
_cell.length_a   1.000
_cell.length_b   1.000
_cell.length_c   1.000
_cell.angle_alpha   90.00
_cell.angle_beta   90.00
_cell.angle_gamma   90.00
#
_symmetry.space_group_name_H-M   'P 1'
#
loop_
_entity.id
_entity.type
_entity.pdbx_description
1 polymer ?
#
loop_
_entity_poly.entity_id
_entity_poly.type
_entity_poly.pdbx_seq_one_letter_code
_entity_poly.pdbx_strand_id
1 'polypeptide(L)'
;MLATRADVLSPRMSRIIEDLAGDWRQLDARIEGLSSEIETLARQDKACERLMTVSGIGPLISSAMAAAIVTGDVFSKGREFGAWLGLVPKQISTDDRTILGKISRRGNRYLRALFVQAAWVILVRVKCWERYGRSSRRARGRQGAAS
;
A
#
# COMPACT_ATOMS: atom_id res chain seq x y z
N MET A 1 32.51 -5.84 -17.64
CA MET A 1 32.15 -6.83 -18.67
C MET A 1 30.78 -6.50 -19.29
N LEU A 2 30.64 -5.39 -20.04
CA LEU A 2 29.41 -5.07 -20.79
C LEU A 2 29.69 -4.60 -22.24
N ALA A 3 30.94 -4.68 -22.70
CA ALA A 3 31.34 -4.15 -23.99
C ALA A 3 31.03 -5.07 -25.20
N THR A 4 30.40 -6.23 -25.00
CA THR A 4 30.33 -7.29 -26.03
C THR A 4 28.94 -7.48 -26.65
N ARG A 5 28.12 -6.42 -26.77
CA ARG A 5 26.87 -6.45 -27.57
C ARG A 5 26.62 -5.19 -28.39
N ALA A 6 27.65 -4.38 -28.61
CA ALA A 6 27.53 -3.19 -29.45
C ALA A 6 27.43 -3.54 -30.96
N ASP A 7 27.68 -4.79 -31.32
CA ASP A 7 27.60 -5.37 -32.66
C ASP A 7 26.16 -5.82 -33.05
N VAL A 8 25.23 -5.89 -32.10
CA VAL A 8 23.86 -6.39 -32.33
C VAL A 8 22.84 -5.27 -32.59
N LEU A 9 23.14 -4.03 -32.19
CA LEU A 9 22.21 -2.90 -32.30
C LEU A 9 22.73 -1.84 -33.28
N SER A 10 21.91 -1.50 -34.28
CA SER A 10 22.15 -0.36 -35.17
C SER A 10 22.41 0.92 -34.36
N PRO A 11 23.35 1.78 -34.76
CA PRO A 11 23.61 3.06 -34.11
C PRO A 11 22.37 3.95 -33.91
N ARG A 12 21.34 3.79 -34.76
CA ARG A 12 20.06 4.50 -34.61
C ARG A 12 19.25 3.97 -33.42
N MET A 13 19.24 2.66 -33.20
CA MET A 13 18.51 2.04 -32.09
C MET A 13 19.17 2.38 -30.75
N SER A 14 20.50 2.37 -30.69
CA SER A 14 21.23 2.76 -29.47
C SER A 14 20.91 4.19 -29.05
N ARG A 15 20.88 5.14 -29.99
CA ARG A 15 20.47 6.53 -29.70
C ARG A 15 19.05 6.62 -29.15
N ILE A 16 18.08 5.93 -29.77
CA ILE A 16 16.69 5.94 -29.29
C ILE A 16 16.59 5.38 -27.86
N ILE A 17 17.32 4.30 -27.55
CA ILE A 17 17.33 3.72 -26.21
C ILE A 17 17.99 4.68 -25.21
N GLU A 18 19.08 5.34 -25.59
CA GLU A 18 19.74 6.35 -24.75
C GLU A 18 18.82 7.53 -24.45
N ASP A 19 18.10 8.04 -25.45
CA ASP A 19 17.12 9.12 -25.31
C ASP A 19 15.98 8.69 -24.36
N LEU A 20 15.37 7.52 -24.59
CA LEU A 20 14.31 6.99 -23.72
C LEU A 20 14.79 6.74 -22.30
N ALA A 21 16.04 6.29 -22.12
CA ALA A 21 16.64 6.13 -20.81
C ALA A 21 16.88 7.50 -20.14
N GLY A 22 17.19 8.54 -20.92
CA GLY A 22 17.23 9.93 -20.48
C GLY A 22 15.88 10.41 -19.96
N ASP A 23 14.82 10.24 -20.76
CA ASP A 23 13.45 10.59 -20.40
C ASP A 23 13.00 9.87 -19.14
N TRP A 24 13.30 8.57 -19.03
CA TRP A 24 13.03 7.78 -17.83
C TRP A 24 13.67 8.37 -16.58
N ARG A 25 14.97 8.69 -16.63
CA ARG A 25 15.68 9.29 -15.51
C ARG A 25 15.11 10.66 -15.13
N GLN A 26 14.70 11.45 -16.12
CA GLN A 26 14.10 12.75 -15.87
C GLN A 26 12.74 12.62 -15.18
N LEU A 27 11.90 11.69 -15.64
CA LEU A 27 10.61 11.40 -15.00
C LEU A 27 10.80 10.88 -13.58
N ASP A 28 11.77 9.98 -13.37
CA ASP A 28 12.10 9.44 -12.05
C ASP A 28 12.53 10.55 -11.08
N ALA A 29 13.43 11.45 -11.50
CA ALA A 29 13.84 12.60 -10.71
C ALA A 29 12.67 13.53 -10.36
N ARG A 30 11.73 13.72 -11.30
CA ARG A 30 10.53 14.54 -11.07
C ARG A 30 9.56 13.88 -10.10
N ILE A 31 9.39 12.56 -10.19
CA ILE A 31 8.59 11.77 -9.24
C ILE A 31 9.20 11.86 -7.84
N GLU A 32 10.52 11.73 -7.72
CA GLU A 32 11.22 11.84 -6.45
C GLU A 32 11.05 13.23 -5.82
N GLY A 33 11.21 14.29 -6.63
CA GLY A 33 10.98 15.66 -6.19
C GLY A 33 9.56 15.88 -5.63
N LEU A 34 8.54 15.44 -6.37
CA LEU A 34 7.15 15.54 -5.93
C LEU A 34 6.86 14.67 -4.69
N SER A 35 7.48 13.48 -4.61
CA SER A 35 7.31 12.59 -3.46
C SER A 35 7.89 13.20 -2.18
N SER A 36 9.05 13.86 -2.29
CA SER A 36 9.68 14.60 -1.18
C SER A 36 8.84 15.80 -0.73
N GLU A 37 8.21 16.51 -1.67
CA GLU A 37 7.28 17.60 -1.36
C GLU A 37 6.05 17.07 -0.59
N ILE A 38 5.44 16.00 -1.07
CA ILE A 38 4.32 15.32 -0.38
C ILE A 38 4.73 14.88 1.01
N GLU A 39 5.93 14.32 1.17
CA GLU A 39 6.44 13.90 2.47
C GLU A 39 6.61 15.07 3.43
N THR A 40 7.15 16.19 2.94
CA THR A 40 7.31 17.41 3.74
C THR A 40 5.95 17.93 4.23
N LEU A 41 4.95 17.99 3.33
CA LEU A 41 3.59 18.39 3.69
C LEU A 41 2.93 17.43 4.67
N ALA A 42 3.09 16.11 4.47
CA ALA A 42 2.53 15.09 5.34
C ALA A 42 3.12 15.14 6.76
N ARG A 43 4.42 15.47 6.91
CA ARG A 43 5.03 15.63 8.25
C ARG A 43 4.56 16.87 9.00
N GLN A 44 4.05 17.89 8.30
CA GLN A 44 3.52 19.10 8.94
C GLN A 44 2.10 18.90 9.49
N ASP A 45 1.40 17.86 9.04
CA ASP A 45 0.04 17.55 9.46
C ASP A 45 0.01 16.43 10.52
N LYS A 46 -0.48 16.77 11.71
CA LYS A 46 -0.65 15.84 12.84
C LYS A 46 -1.55 14.64 12.51
N ALA A 47 -2.54 14.81 11.61
CA ALA A 47 -3.38 13.71 11.17
C ALA A 47 -2.57 12.71 10.34
N CYS A 48 -1.74 13.21 9.43
CA CYS A 48 -0.84 12.40 8.62
C CYS A 48 0.22 11.69 9.48
N GLU A 49 0.84 12.38 10.45
CA GLU A 49 1.78 11.76 11.40
C GLU A 49 1.15 10.58 12.15
N ARG A 50 -0.07 10.77 12.66
CA ARG A 50 -0.82 9.70 13.33
C ARG A 50 -1.09 8.51 12.41
N LEU A 51 -1.46 8.75 11.15
CA LEU A 51 -1.72 7.69 10.18
C LEU A 51 -0.45 6.92 9.81
N MET A 52 0.68 7.61 9.69
CA MET A 52 1.97 6.97 9.40
C MET A 52 2.50 6.09 10.54
N THR A 53 1.93 6.14 11.75
CA THR A 53 2.25 5.18 12.83
C THR A 53 1.82 3.75 12.50
N VAL A 54 0.88 3.59 11.56
CA VAL A 54 0.41 2.28 11.11
C VAL A 54 1.38 1.70 10.09
N SER A 55 1.88 0.49 10.36
CA SER A 55 2.76 -0.23 9.43
C SER A 55 2.12 -0.34 8.03
N GLY A 56 2.90 0.01 7.00
CA GLY A 56 2.45 0.01 5.60
C GLY A 56 1.79 1.31 5.14
N ILE A 57 1.48 2.24 6.05
CA ILE A 57 0.98 3.58 5.70
C ILE A 57 2.16 4.55 5.61
N GLY A 58 2.45 5.04 4.40
CA GLY A 58 3.47 6.05 4.14
C GLY A 58 2.90 7.45 3.87
N PRO A 59 3.77 8.44 3.61
CA PRO A 59 3.38 9.84 3.40
C PRO A 59 2.30 10.03 2.32
N LEU A 60 2.42 9.31 1.20
CA LEU A 60 1.45 9.35 0.10
C LEU A 60 0.05 8.85 0.51
N ILE A 61 -0.01 7.77 1.29
CA ILE A 61 -1.28 7.18 1.73
C ILE A 61 -1.91 8.05 2.82
N SER A 62 -1.09 8.55 3.74
CA SER A 62 -1.53 9.42 4.83
C SER A 62 -2.07 10.76 4.31
N SER A 63 -1.38 11.41 3.37
CA SER A 63 -1.82 12.67 2.75
C SER A 63 -3.08 12.49 1.91
N ALA A 64 -3.17 11.43 1.10
CA ALA A 64 -4.38 11.12 0.36
C ALA A 64 -5.57 10.85 1.28
N MET A 65 -5.34 10.20 2.43
CA MET A 65 -6.38 9.93 3.42
C MET A 65 -6.81 11.20 4.16
N ALA A 66 -5.87 12.05 4.59
CA ALA A 66 -6.18 13.34 5.21
C ALA A 66 -6.92 14.28 4.24
N ALA A 67 -6.54 14.30 2.97
CA ALA A 67 -7.26 15.07 1.95
C ALA A 67 -8.67 14.53 1.67
N ALA A 68 -8.88 13.21 1.81
CA ALA A 68 -10.18 12.59 1.56
C ALA A 68 -11.12 12.60 2.77
N ILE A 69 -10.60 12.76 3.99
CA ILE A 69 -11.35 12.74 5.24
C ILE A 69 -11.25 14.10 5.90
N VAL A 70 -12.28 14.93 5.75
CA VAL A 70 -12.34 16.27 6.36
C VAL A 70 -12.43 16.21 7.91
N THR A 71 -13.00 15.14 8.48
CA THR A 71 -13.08 14.92 9.93
C THR A 71 -12.97 13.43 10.27
N GLY A 72 -12.12 13.06 11.23
CA GLY A 72 -11.87 11.65 11.62
C GLY A 72 -13.06 10.91 12.23
N ASP A 73 -14.13 11.62 12.58
CA ASP A 73 -15.32 11.09 13.26
C ASP A 73 -16.37 10.49 12.30
N VAL A 74 -16.07 10.42 11.00
CA VAL A 74 -17.01 9.94 9.97
C VAL A 74 -17.29 8.44 10.09
N PHE A 75 -16.47 7.67 10.82
CA PHE A 75 -16.62 6.22 10.94
C PHE A 75 -16.64 5.76 12.40
N SER A 76 -17.73 5.11 12.82
CA SER A 76 -17.84 4.55 14.17
C SER A 76 -17.18 3.17 14.28
N LYS A 77 -17.07 2.44 13.16
CA LYS A 77 -16.49 1.09 13.10
C LYS A 77 -15.53 0.95 11.92
N GLY A 78 -14.44 0.19 12.11
CA GLY A 78 -13.49 -0.12 11.03
C GLY A 78 -14.12 -0.83 9.82
N ARG A 79 -15.24 -1.54 10.01
CA ARG A 79 -16.02 -2.13 8.90
C ARG A 79 -16.67 -1.07 8.02
N GLU A 80 -17.14 0.02 8.59
CA GLU A 80 -17.75 1.14 7.84
C GLU A 80 -16.68 1.86 7.02
N PHE A 81 -15.49 2.06 7.60
CA PHE A 81 -14.32 2.55 6.88
C PHE A 81 -13.93 1.65 5.71
N GLY A 82 -13.88 0.33 5.93
CA GLY A 82 -13.61 -0.65 4.87
C GLY A 82 -14.69 -0.66 3.78
N ALA A 83 -15.96 -0.41 4.14
CA ALA A 83 -17.04 -0.31 3.18
C ALA A 83 -16.93 0.98 2.34
N TRP A 84 -16.56 2.10 2.96
CA TRP A 84 -16.31 3.38 2.30
C TRP A 84 -15.12 3.31 1.32
N LEU A 85 -14.03 2.64 1.71
CA LEU A 85 -12.92 2.34 0.80
C LEU A 85 -13.30 1.34 -0.32
N GLY A 86 -14.44 0.67 -0.21
CA GLY A 86 -14.83 -0.38 -1.14
C GLY A 86 -13.95 -1.62 -1.05
N LEU A 87 -13.45 -1.94 0.16
CA LEU A 87 -12.71 -3.14 0.52
C LEU A 87 -13.62 -4.27 1.05
N VAL A 88 -14.85 -3.93 1.47
CA VAL A 88 -15.82 -4.91 1.99
C VAL A 88 -16.55 -5.65 0.85
N PRO A 89 -16.69 -6.99 0.93
CA PRO A 89 -17.47 -7.77 -0.03
C PRO A 89 -18.95 -7.34 0.00
N LYS A 90 -19.60 -7.32 -1.16
CA LYS A 90 -21.02 -6.99 -1.25
C LYS A 90 -21.84 -8.09 -0.57
N GLN A 91 -22.48 -7.78 0.56
CA GLN A 91 -23.43 -8.68 1.19
C GLN A 91 -24.77 -8.55 0.47
N ILE A 92 -25.27 -9.65 -0.08
CA ILE A 92 -26.62 -9.75 -0.64
C ILE A 92 -27.39 -10.67 0.29
N SER A 93 -28.28 -10.11 1.10
CA SER A 93 -29.25 -10.89 1.86
C SER A 93 -30.52 -11.02 1.03
N THR A 94 -30.76 -12.21 0.51
CA THR A 94 -32.09 -12.60 0.04
C THR A 94 -32.73 -13.39 1.16
N ASP A 95 -34.05 -13.31 1.33
CA ASP A 95 -34.84 -13.73 2.52
C ASP A 95 -34.59 -15.16 3.06
N ASP A 96 -33.86 -16.00 2.33
CA ASP A 96 -33.52 -17.37 2.70
C ASP A 96 -31.99 -17.64 2.77
N ARG A 97 -31.13 -16.74 2.24
CA ARG A 97 -29.66 -16.93 2.18
C ARG A 97 -28.86 -15.62 2.19
N THR A 98 -27.84 -15.54 3.05
CA THR A 98 -26.81 -14.49 2.97
C THR A 98 -25.67 -14.96 2.07
N ILE A 99 -25.49 -14.31 0.92
CA ILE A 99 -24.39 -14.62 -0.01
C ILE A 99 -23.38 -13.47 0.01
N LEU A 100 -22.12 -13.81 0.29
CA LEU A 100 -20.97 -12.90 0.15
C LEU A 100 -20.59 -12.83 -1.32
N GLY A 101 -20.88 -11.70 -1.97
CA GLY A 101 -20.55 -11.42 -3.37
C GLY A 101 -19.16 -10.79 -3.56
N LYS A 102 -18.85 -10.44 -4.81
CA LYS A 102 -17.60 -9.74 -5.18
C LYS A 102 -17.45 -8.42 -4.41
N ILE A 103 -16.21 -7.95 -4.24
CA ILE A 103 -15.90 -6.63 -3.64
C ILE A 103 -16.77 -5.55 -4.30
N SER A 104 -17.42 -4.70 -3.50
CA SER A 104 -18.47 -3.79 -3.98
C SER A 104 -18.00 -2.80 -5.06
N ARG A 105 -16.70 -2.44 -5.05
CA ARG A 105 -16.07 -1.47 -5.98
C ARG A 105 -16.71 -0.08 -6.03
N ARG A 106 -17.57 0.27 -5.07
CA ARG A 106 -18.26 1.57 -5.01
C ARG A 106 -17.44 2.70 -4.36
N GLY A 107 -16.34 2.38 -3.68
CA GLY A 107 -15.47 3.35 -3.00
C GLY A 107 -14.43 4.04 -3.91
N ASN A 108 -13.63 4.94 -3.32
CA ASN A 108 -12.55 5.63 -4.01
C ASN A 108 -11.51 4.63 -4.56
N ARG A 109 -11.42 4.53 -5.89
CA ARG A 109 -10.53 3.57 -6.58
C ARG A 109 -9.06 3.82 -6.25
N TYR A 110 -8.66 5.09 -6.13
CA TYR A 110 -7.28 5.49 -5.86
C TYR A 110 -6.87 5.11 -4.43
N LEU A 111 -7.67 5.50 -3.42
CA LEU A 111 -7.42 5.12 -2.03
C LEU A 111 -7.38 3.60 -1.86
N ARG A 112 -8.31 2.87 -2.48
CA ARG A 112 -8.29 1.41 -2.44
C ARG A 112 -7.00 0.83 -3.01
N ALA A 113 -6.51 1.35 -4.13
CA ALA A 113 -5.24 0.88 -4.71
C ALA A 113 -4.08 1.13 -3.73
N LEU A 114 -4.01 2.32 -3.12
CA LEU A 114 -3.01 2.65 -2.11
C LEU A 114 -3.05 1.69 -0.91
N PHE A 115 -4.23 1.41 -0.36
CA PHE A 115 -4.38 0.47 0.76
C PHE A 115 -4.02 -0.98 0.38
N VAL A 116 -4.31 -1.39 -0.86
CA VAL A 116 -3.87 -2.70 -1.36
C VAL A 116 -2.35 -2.75 -1.42
N GLN A 117 -1.68 -1.72 -1.94
CA GLN A 117 -0.21 -1.65 -1.95
C GLN A 117 0.37 -1.65 -0.54
N ALA A 118 -0.20 -0.91 0.40
CA ALA A 118 0.17 -0.95 1.81
C ALA A 118 0.09 -2.38 2.38
N ALA A 119 -1.01 -3.08 2.12
CA ALA A 119 -1.18 -4.47 2.55
C ALA A 119 -0.13 -5.40 1.93
N TRP A 120 0.21 -5.23 0.65
CA TRP A 120 1.29 -5.99 0.01
C TRP A 120 2.64 -5.75 0.70
N VAL A 121 2.99 -4.51 1.03
CA VAL A 121 4.23 -4.19 1.76
C VAL A 121 4.29 -4.91 3.10
N ILE A 122 3.18 -4.91 3.86
CA ILE A 122 3.09 -5.61 5.13
C ILE A 122 3.26 -7.12 4.93
N LEU A 123 2.53 -7.71 3.97
CA LEU A 123 2.57 -9.15 3.69
C LEU A 123 3.97 -9.62 3.26
N VAL A 124 4.67 -8.84 2.43
CA VAL A 124 6.05 -9.14 2.01
C VAL A 124 6.99 -9.08 3.22
N ARG A 125 6.85 -8.05 4.07
CA ARG A 125 7.66 -7.93 5.31
C ARG A 125 7.41 -9.09 6.28
N VAL A 126 6.16 -9.50 6.49
CA VAL A 126 5.80 -10.65 7.35
C VAL A 126 6.31 -11.96 6.77
N LYS A 127 6.20 -12.18 5.46
CA LYS A 127 6.73 -13.39 4.80
C LYS A 127 8.26 -13.45 4.84
N CYS A 128 8.93 -12.31 4.72
CA CYS A 128 10.37 -12.22 4.95
C CYS A 128 10.74 -12.54 6.42
N TRP A 129 9.89 -12.18 7.39
CA TRP A 129 10.06 -12.54 8.80
C TRP A 129 9.97 -14.06 9.04
N GLU A 130 8.99 -14.73 8.42
CA GLU A 130 8.88 -16.19 8.48
C GLU A 130 10.07 -16.90 7.83
N ARG A 131 10.67 -16.29 6.80
CA ARG A 131 11.70 -16.88 5.95
C ARG A 131 13.15 -16.60 6.41
N TYR A 132 13.40 -15.58 7.23
CA TYR A 132 14.72 -15.25 7.80
C TYR A 132 14.92 -15.70 9.27
N GLY A 133 13.92 -16.35 9.88
CA GLY A 133 14.11 -17.22 11.05
C GLY A 133 13.68 -16.65 12.41
N ARG A 134 12.70 -17.29 13.03
CA ARG A 134 12.88 -18.37 14.03
C ARG A 134 11.55 -18.69 14.71
N SER A 135 11.26 -19.99 14.78
CA SER A 135 10.43 -20.60 15.81
C SER A 135 10.67 -19.98 17.17
N SER A 136 9.69 -19.26 17.73
CA SER A 136 9.53 -19.18 19.18
C SER A 136 8.08 -18.83 19.57
N ARG A 137 7.53 -19.67 20.46
CA ARG A 137 6.24 -19.58 21.18
C ARG A 137 5.04 -20.35 20.59
N ARG A 138 5.22 -21.67 20.42
CA ARG A 138 4.46 -22.61 21.27
C ARG A 138 4.93 -22.42 22.72
N ALA A 139 4.00 -22.41 23.68
CA ALA A 139 4.18 -22.23 25.14
C ALA A 139 3.90 -20.82 25.70
N ARG A 140 2.61 -20.53 25.89
CA ARG A 140 2.02 -19.78 27.01
C ARG A 140 0.51 -20.05 26.99
N GLY A 141 -0.15 -20.72 27.93
CA GLY A 141 0.26 -21.46 29.11
C GLY A 141 -0.97 -22.31 29.47
N ARG A 142 -0.79 -23.64 29.51
CA ARG A 142 -1.76 -24.60 30.03
C ARG A 142 -1.17 -25.06 31.36
N GLN A 143 -1.31 -24.23 32.39
CA GLN A 143 -1.02 -24.57 33.79
C GLN A 143 -1.67 -23.49 34.66
N GLY A 144 -2.70 -23.89 35.39
CA GLY A 144 -3.54 -23.03 36.23
C GLY A 144 -4.91 -23.66 36.50
N ALA A 145 -4.94 -24.93 36.89
CA ALA A 145 -6.13 -25.60 37.44
C ALA A 145 -5.67 -26.83 38.24
N ALA A 146 -5.19 -26.59 39.45
CA ALA A 146 -5.09 -27.56 40.53
C ALA A 146 -4.78 -26.80 41.83
N SER A 147 -5.83 -26.33 42.50
CA SER A 147 -5.95 -26.22 43.96
C SER A 147 -7.42 -26.00 44.27
#